data_AF-A0A2S2QLE9-F1
#
_entry.id   AF-A0A2S2QLE9-F1
#
_cell.length_a   1.000
_cell.length_b   1.000
_cell.length_c   1.000
_cell.angle_alpha   90.00
_cell.angle_beta   90.00
_cell.angle_gamma   90.00
#
_symmetry.space_group_name_H-M   'P 1'
#
loop_
_entity.id
_entity.type
_entity.pdbx_description
1 polymer ?
#
loop_
_entity_poly.entity_id
_entity_poly.type
_entity_poly.pdbx_seq_one_letter_code
_entity_poly.pdbx_strand_id
1 'polypeptide(L)'
;IDPLNEMLSRKYKRTKVYAGSKRAMNPEVPSLKDTCINSLKKNLDDLKSTQGIPFDYLEPALKFATPEQLHRIEKNNIYLMQHTNELWEHHTKKHFPNEYPYKDESWRDVYFVIINSFLFLNVSFVPIH
;
A
#
# COMPACT_ATOMS: atom_id res chain seq x y z
N ILE A 1 -70.64 -25.86 13.38
CA ILE A 1 -69.29 -25.31 13.16
C ILE A 1 -68.60 -26.30 12.23
N ASP A 2 -68.35 -25.92 10.99
CA ASP A 2 -67.86 -26.83 9.95
C ASP A 2 -66.37 -27.18 10.21
N PRO A 3 -66.04 -28.46 10.50
CA PRO A 3 -64.67 -28.88 10.81
C PRO A 3 -63.70 -28.69 9.64
N LEU A 4 -64.22 -28.62 8.40
CA LEU A 4 -63.41 -28.36 7.22
C LEU A 4 -62.86 -26.91 7.22
N ASN A 5 -63.67 -25.96 7.70
CA ASN A 5 -63.31 -24.55 7.75
C ASN A 5 -62.21 -24.26 8.80
N GLU A 6 -62.19 -25.06 9.87
CA GLU A 6 -61.13 -25.00 10.90
C GLU A 6 -59.81 -25.60 10.42
N MET A 7 -59.85 -26.67 9.62
CA MET A 7 -58.66 -27.24 8.99
C MET A 7 -58.05 -26.33 7.91
N LEU A 8 -58.89 -25.60 7.16
CA LEU A 8 -58.43 -24.67 6.13
C LEU A 8 -57.79 -23.40 6.74
N SER A 9 -58.28 -22.92 7.89
CA SER A 9 -57.71 -21.74 8.56
C SER A 9 -56.32 -22.00 9.18
N ARG A 10 -56.09 -23.23 9.67
CA ARG A 10 -54.77 -23.64 10.21
C ARG A 10 -53.68 -23.73 9.14
N LYS A 11 -54.04 -23.89 7.87
CA LYS A 11 -53.10 -24.14 6.75
C LYS A 11 -52.53 -22.90 6.07
N TYR A 12 -52.93 -21.69 6.50
CA TYR A 12 -52.50 -20.43 5.85
C TYR A 12 -51.59 -19.53 6.69
N LYS A 13 -51.00 -20.02 7.78
CA LYS A 13 -49.81 -19.37 8.37
C LYS A 13 -48.57 -19.77 7.56
N ARG A 14 -48.47 -19.28 6.32
CA ARG A 14 -47.21 -19.30 5.57
C ARG A 14 -46.22 -18.45 6.35
N THR A 15 -45.25 -19.08 6.99
CA THR A 15 -44.11 -18.39 7.59
C THR A 15 -43.40 -17.64 6.48
N LYS A 16 -43.36 -16.30 6.54
CA LYS A 16 -42.47 -15.50 5.69
C LYS A 16 -41.04 -15.84 6.12
N VAL A 17 -40.44 -16.82 5.44
CA VAL A 17 -39.00 -17.01 5.52
C VAL A 17 -38.38 -15.82 4.81
N TYR A 18 -37.62 -15.02 5.55
CA TYR A 18 -36.68 -14.08 4.95
C TYR A 18 -35.61 -14.94 4.27
N ALA A 19 -35.82 -15.28 2.99
CA ALA A 19 -34.71 -15.64 2.12
C ALA A 19 -33.88 -14.36 2.04
N GLY A 20 -32.80 -14.31 2.82
CA GLY A 20 -31.94 -13.13 2.93
C GLY A 20 -31.74 -12.54 1.55
N SER A 21 -31.91 -11.21 1.45
CA SER A 21 -31.63 -10.48 0.22
C SER A 21 -30.34 -11.05 -0.36
N LYS A 22 -30.36 -11.48 -1.63
CA LYS A 22 -29.12 -11.83 -2.33
C LYS A 22 -28.26 -10.58 -2.19
N ARG A 23 -27.34 -10.56 -1.21
CA ARG A 23 -26.23 -9.61 -1.21
C ARG A 23 -25.72 -9.72 -2.63
N ALA A 24 -25.64 -8.60 -3.34
CA ALA A 24 -25.10 -8.56 -4.68
C ALA A 24 -23.69 -9.16 -4.59
N MET A 25 -23.61 -10.48 -4.71
CA MET A 25 -22.43 -11.27 -4.45
C MET A 25 -21.75 -11.41 -5.79
N ASN A 26 -21.41 -10.26 -6.35
CA ASN A 26 -20.22 -10.13 -7.14
C ASN A 26 -19.28 -9.27 -6.31
N PRO A 27 -18.60 -9.83 -5.27
CA PRO A 27 -17.27 -9.32 -5.02
C PRO A 27 -16.55 -9.54 -6.34
N GLU A 28 -16.33 -8.48 -7.12
CA GLU A 28 -15.47 -8.56 -8.30
C GLU A 28 -14.19 -9.25 -7.83
N VAL A 29 -13.95 -10.46 -8.35
CA VAL A 29 -12.80 -11.24 -7.93
C VAL A 29 -11.58 -10.46 -8.40
N PRO A 30 -10.69 -10.03 -7.50
CA PRO A 30 -9.54 -9.24 -7.90
C PRO A 30 -8.70 -10.04 -8.88
N SER A 31 -8.12 -9.36 -9.87
CA SER A 31 -7.24 -10.04 -10.80
C SER A 31 -6.03 -10.62 -10.06
N LEU A 32 -5.38 -11.62 -10.67
CA LEU A 32 -4.14 -12.16 -10.15
C LEU A 32 -3.10 -11.05 -9.96
N LYS A 33 -3.03 -10.11 -10.92
CA LYS A 33 -2.13 -8.95 -10.88
C LYS A 33 -2.39 -8.10 -9.64
N ASP A 34 -3.64 -7.74 -9.37
CA ASP A 34 -4.00 -6.91 -8.21
C ASP A 34 -3.71 -7.63 -6.89
N THR A 35 -3.97 -8.93 -6.85
CA THR A 35 -3.70 -9.78 -5.69
C THR A 35 -2.20 -9.89 -5.41
N CYS A 36 -1.38 -10.04 -6.46
CA CYS A 36 0.08 -10.03 -6.35
C CYS A 36 0.59 -8.66 -5.87
N ILE A 37 0.12 -7.56 -6.46
CA ILE A 37 0.52 -6.21 -6.06
C ILE A 37 0.13 -5.94 -4.59
N ASN A 38 -1.09 -6.29 -4.18
CA ASN A 38 -1.51 -6.12 -2.79
C ASN A 38 -0.71 -6.99 -1.82
N SER A 39 -0.36 -8.21 -2.22
CA SER A 39 0.52 -9.08 -1.43
C SER A 39 1.92 -8.49 -1.32
N LEU A 40 2.47 -7.94 -2.41
CA LEU A 40 3.77 -7.26 -2.40
C LEU A 40 3.76 -6.04 -1.48
N LYS A 41 2.73 -5.18 -1.57
CA LYS A 41 2.57 -4.00 -0.71
C LYS A 41 2.58 -4.35 0.78
N LYS A 42 1.90 -5.44 1.15
CA LYS A 42 1.79 -5.88 2.55
C LYS A 42 3.09 -6.46 3.11
N ASN A 43 3.94 -7.03 2.24
CA ASN A 43 5.14 -7.75 2.63
C ASN A 43 6.40 -7.13 2.00
N LEU A 44 6.42 -5.80 1.83
CA LEU A 44 7.58 -5.08 1.29
C LEU A 44 8.84 -5.32 2.13
N ASP A 45 8.70 -5.55 3.43
CA ASP A 45 9.81 -5.81 4.33
C ASP A 45 10.51 -7.16 4.06
N ASP A 46 9.78 -8.13 3.52
CA ASP A 46 10.27 -9.47 3.20
C ASP A 46 10.87 -9.55 1.78
N LEU A 47 10.85 -8.44 1.03
CA LEU A 47 11.38 -8.37 -0.32
C LEU A 47 12.91 -8.39 -0.30
N LYS A 48 13.49 -9.59 -0.39
CA LYS A 48 14.95 -9.81 -0.33
C LYS A 48 15.62 -9.49 -1.66
N SER A 49 15.50 -10.41 -2.63
CA SER A 49 16.17 -10.31 -3.93
C SER A 49 15.14 -10.40 -5.04
N THR A 50 15.07 -9.37 -5.87
CA THR A 50 14.15 -9.23 -7.00
C THR A 50 14.83 -9.41 -8.35
N GLN A 51 16.07 -9.90 -8.36
CA GLN A 51 16.84 -10.11 -9.57
C GLN A 51 16.04 -10.93 -10.61
N GLY A 52 15.93 -10.39 -11.82
CA GLY A 52 15.13 -10.97 -12.90
C GLY A 52 13.68 -10.48 -12.98
N ILE A 53 13.22 -9.68 -12.02
CA ILE A 53 11.91 -9.01 -12.07
C ILE A 53 12.10 -7.57 -12.60
N PRO A 54 11.46 -7.22 -13.73
CA PRO A 54 11.48 -5.85 -14.26
C PRO A 54 10.87 -4.85 -13.26
N PHE A 55 11.39 -3.62 -13.27
CA PHE A 55 10.96 -2.56 -12.36
C PHE A 55 9.45 -2.30 -12.44
N ASP A 56 8.85 -2.30 -13.62
CA ASP A 56 7.43 -2.01 -13.85
C ASP A 56 6.47 -2.90 -13.05
N TYR A 57 6.88 -4.12 -12.71
CA TYR A 57 6.09 -5.03 -11.87
C TYR A 57 6.18 -4.69 -10.37
N LEU A 58 7.30 -4.10 -9.95
CA LEU A 58 7.59 -3.72 -8.57
C LEU A 58 7.12 -2.30 -8.26
N GLU A 59 7.22 -1.40 -9.22
CA GLU A 59 6.85 0.00 -9.15
C GLU A 59 5.50 0.26 -8.44
N PRO A 60 4.38 -0.42 -8.78
CA PRO A 60 3.09 -0.17 -8.13
C PRO A 60 3.07 -0.56 -6.64
N ALA A 61 3.98 -1.41 -6.18
CA ALA A 61 4.17 -1.71 -4.76
C ALA A 61 5.15 -0.73 -4.12
N LEU A 62 6.27 -0.45 -4.78
CA LEU A 62 7.33 0.45 -4.27
C LEU A 62 6.85 1.90 -4.09
N LYS A 63 5.90 2.39 -4.90
CA LYS A 63 5.25 3.70 -4.71
C LYS A 63 4.57 3.88 -3.35
N PHE A 64 4.23 2.79 -2.66
CA PHE A 64 3.60 2.82 -1.34
C PHE A 64 4.59 2.53 -0.22
N ALA A 65 5.85 2.21 -0.54
CA ALA A 65 6.89 2.00 0.46
C ALA A 65 7.14 3.29 1.25
N THR A 66 7.52 3.18 2.51
CA THR A 66 8.12 4.33 3.22
C THR A 66 9.55 4.56 2.70
N PRO A 67 10.12 5.76 2.91
CA PRO A 67 11.51 6.03 2.54
C PRO A 67 12.50 5.02 3.13
N GLU A 68 12.29 4.58 4.37
CA GLU A 68 13.13 3.58 5.04
C GLU A 68 13.01 2.20 4.39
N GLN A 69 11.79 1.80 4.03
CA GLN A 69 11.54 0.55 3.32
C GLN A 69 12.19 0.56 1.93
N LEU A 70 12.01 1.64 1.17
CA LEU A 70 12.60 1.81 -0.15
C LEU A 70 14.13 1.75 -0.08
N HIS A 71 14.74 2.45 0.88
CA HIS A 71 16.19 2.40 1.09
C HIS A 71 16.70 0.97 1.38
N ARG A 72 16.00 0.22 2.24
CA ARG A 72 16.39 -1.16 2.56
C ARG A 72 16.26 -2.08 1.36
N ILE A 73 15.22 -1.92 0.54
CA ILE A 73 15.00 -2.71 -0.68
C ILE A 73 16.12 -2.43 -1.69
N GLU A 74 16.47 -1.16 -1.92
CA GLU A 74 17.58 -0.77 -2.80
C GLU A 74 18.93 -1.35 -2.36
N LYS A 75 19.20 -1.39 -1.05
CA LYS A 75 20.43 -1.96 -0.51
C LYS A 75 20.64 -3.42 -0.90
N ASN A 76 19.55 -4.18 -1.01
CA ASN A 76 19.58 -5.58 -1.43
C ASN A 76 19.48 -5.74 -2.95
N ASN A 77 19.00 -4.73 -3.68
CA ASN A 77 18.67 -4.76 -5.10
C ASN A 77 19.22 -3.52 -5.80
N ILE A 78 20.54 -3.44 -5.92
CA ILE A 78 21.29 -2.25 -6.38
C ILE A 78 20.78 -1.74 -7.74
N TYR A 79 20.32 -2.63 -8.62
CA TYR A 79 19.79 -2.26 -9.95
C TYR A 79 18.55 -1.34 -9.88
N LEU A 80 17.80 -1.36 -8.77
CA LEU A 80 16.61 -0.51 -8.61
C LEU A 80 16.97 0.97 -8.50
N MET A 81 18.18 1.31 -8.04
CA MET A 81 18.61 2.72 -7.86
C MET A 81 18.54 3.54 -9.16
N GLN A 82 18.62 2.90 -10.33
CA GLN A 82 18.51 3.56 -11.63
C GLN A 82 17.08 3.95 -11.99
N HIS A 83 16.08 3.35 -11.33
CA HIS A 83 14.66 3.47 -11.65
C HIS A 83 13.83 4.11 -10.52
N THR A 84 14.36 4.17 -9.30
CA THR A 84 13.65 4.65 -8.11
C THR A 84 13.76 6.17 -7.90
N ASN A 85 14.47 6.90 -8.75
CA ASN A 85 14.69 8.34 -8.58
C ASN A 85 13.37 9.14 -8.47
N GLU A 86 12.36 8.80 -9.28
CA GLU A 86 11.03 9.43 -9.22
C GLU A 86 10.27 9.08 -7.93
N LEU A 87 10.54 7.92 -7.32
CA LEU A 87 9.96 7.56 -6.02
C LEU A 87 10.56 8.44 -4.92
N TRP A 88 11.86 8.67 -4.97
CA TRP A 88 12.55 9.59 -4.06
C TRP A 88 12.05 11.03 -4.24
N GLU A 89 11.82 11.48 -5.47
CA GLU A 89 11.20 12.78 -5.73
C GLU A 89 9.85 12.92 -5.01
N HIS A 90 8.99 11.90 -5.14
CA HIS A 90 7.69 11.89 -4.49
C HIS A 90 7.82 12.00 -2.96
N HIS A 91 8.73 11.23 -2.36
CA HIS A 91 8.99 11.30 -0.93
C HIS A 91 9.55 12.65 -0.49
N THR A 92 10.53 13.19 -1.22
CA THR A 92 11.14 14.49 -0.92
C THR A 92 10.09 15.58 -0.99
N LYS A 93 9.34 15.70 -2.10
CA LYS A 93 8.32 16.74 -2.26
C LYS A 93 7.17 16.64 -1.25
N LYS A 94 6.84 15.44 -0.79
CA LYS A 94 5.82 15.23 0.25
C LYS A 94 6.23 15.80 1.60
N HIS A 95 7.51 15.74 1.96
CA HIS A 95 8.02 16.21 3.25
C HIS A 95 8.67 17.60 3.17
N PHE A 96 9.23 17.95 2.02
CA PHE A 96 10.05 19.13 1.75
C PHE A 96 9.69 19.72 0.38
N PRO A 97 8.53 20.40 0.25
CA PRO A 97 8.00 20.87 -1.03
C PRO A 97 8.84 21.96 -1.73
N ASN A 98 9.74 22.62 -1.00
CA ASN A 98 10.59 23.70 -1.50
C ASN A 98 11.99 23.23 -1.90
N GLU A 99 12.28 21.94 -1.76
CA GLU A 99 13.60 21.38 -2.04
C GLU A 99 13.68 20.87 -3.48
N TYR A 100 14.84 21.08 -4.09
CA TYR A 100 15.11 20.70 -5.47
C TYR A 100 16.55 20.19 -5.61
N PRO A 101 16.80 19.17 -6.44
CA PRO A 101 18.16 18.72 -6.72
C PRO A 101 18.96 19.82 -7.42
N TYR A 102 20.24 19.92 -7.05
CA TYR A 102 21.19 20.71 -7.81
C TYR A 102 21.51 20.01 -9.13
N LYS A 103 22.25 20.69 -10.01
CA LYS A 103 22.69 20.11 -11.27
C LYS A 103 23.49 18.83 -11.01
N ASP A 104 23.08 17.74 -11.66
CA ASP A 104 23.67 16.39 -11.58
C ASP A 104 23.42 15.60 -10.26
N GLU A 105 22.57 16.12 -9.35
CA GLU A 105 22.14 15.38 -8.16
C GLU A 105 20.89 14.54 -8.41
N SER A 106 20.83 13.36 -7.79
CA SER A 106 19.61 12.55 -7.75
C SER A 106 18.68 12.99 -6.62
N TRP A 107 17.37 12.79 -6.77
CA TRP A 107 16.41 13.06 -5.70
C TRP A 107 16.66 12.24 -4.44
N ARG A 108 17.27 11.07 -4.62
CA ARG A 108 17.73 10.22 -3.54
C ARG A 108 18.80 10.93 -2.69
N ASP A 109 19.80 11.51 -3.34
CA ASP A 109 20.88 12.23 -2.64
C ASP A 109 20.34 13.43 -1.89
N VAL A 110 19.45 14.21 -2.51
CA VAL A 110 18.74 15.33 -1.88
C VAL A 110 18.01 14.87 -0.61
N TYR A 111 17.23 13.78 -0.70
CA TYR A 111 16.51 13.23 0.44
C TYR A 111 17.46 12.90 1.60
N PHE A 112 18.57 12.20 1.33
CA PHE A 112 19.54 11.85 2.36
C PHE A 112 20.25 13.07 2.94
N VAL A 113 20.65 14.05 2.12
CA VAL A 113 21.29 15.28 2.59
C VAL A 113 20.37 16.03 3.56
N ILE A 114 19.09 16.18 3.20
CA ILE A 114 18.09 16.84 4.03
C ILE A 114 17.93 16.10 5.36
N ILE A 115 17.65 14.79 5.32
CA ILE A 115 17.43 13.99 6.53
C ILE A 115 18.67 14.02 7.44
N ASN A 116 19.88 13.86 6.88
CA ASN A 116 21.10 13.97 7.67
C ASN A 116 21.23 15.36 8.30
N SER A 117 21.00 16.44 7.54
CA SER A 117 21.07 17.81 8.05
C SER A 117 20.08 18.06 9.19
N PHE A 118 18.85 17.56 9.09
CA PHE A 118 17.86 17.64 10.18
C PHE A 118 18.30 16.86 11.42
N LEU A 119 18.89 15.67 11.25
CA LEU A 119 19.42 14.89 12.38
C LEU A 119 20.58 15.62 13.07
N PHE A 120 21.51 16.21 12.32
CA PHE A 120 22.61 17.00 12.88
C PHE A 120 22.13 18.25 13.64
N LEU A 121 21.12 18.95 13.12
CA LEU A 121 20.52 20.11 13.80
C LEU A 121 19.80 19.71 15.09
N ASN A 122 19.09 18.57 15.11
CA ASN A 122 18.41 18.09 16.32
C ASN A 122 19.40 17.58 17.39
N VAL A 123 20.53 16.99 17.00
CA VAL A 123 21.57 16.55 17.94
C VAL A 123 22.36 17.72 18.52
N SER A 124 22.54 18.80 17.76
CA SER A 124 23.29 19.99 18.21
C SER A 124 22.48 20.92 19.13
N PHE A 125 21.17 20.71 19.24
CA PHE A 125 20.25 21.51 20.09
C PHE A 125 19.85 20.80 21.39
N VAL A 126 20.57 19.75 21.80
CA VAL A 126 20.48 19.27 23.19
C VAL A 126 21.26 20.26 24.05
N PRO A 127 20.58 21.11 24.86
CA PRO A 127 21.31 22.04 25.71
C PRO A 127 22.12 21.20 26.70
N ILE A 128 23.44 21.30 26.59
CA ILE A 128 24.32 20.89 27.68
C ILE A 128 24.00 21.85 28.83
N HIS A 129 23.68 21.23 29.97
CA HIS A 129 23.10 21.79 31.18
C HIS A 129 23.66 23.15 31.66
#